data_AF-A0A956L3P4-F1
#
_entry.id   AF-A0A956L3P4-F1
#
_cell.length_a   1.000
_cell.length_b   1.000
_cell.length_c   1.000
_cell.angle_alpha   90.00
_cell.angle_beta   90.00
_cell.angle_gamma   90.00
#
_symmetry.space_group_name_H-M   'P 1'
#
loop_
_entity.id
_entity.type
_entity.pdbx_description
1 polymer ?
#
loop_
_entity_poly.entity_id
_entity_poly.type
_entity_poly.pdbx_seq_one_letter_code
_entity_poly.pdbx_strand_id
1 'polypeptide(L)'
;RLATAESDSVALREQTTAQAQSLAALQAGAEALEQRVAELEVAGGTRIGVPECDRYIAEFRRCIEGPMPEAARAASREALETSIDAWCKAAASEAGREALATACTAALEAVGSMCGSEGAP
;
A
#
# COMPACT_ATOMS: atom_id res chain seq x y z
N ARG A 1 -25.50 46.93 -29.32
CA ARG A 1 -25.88 45.51 -29.12
C ARG A 1 -24.72 44.53 -29.43
N LEU A 2 -23.65 44.95 -30.12
CA LEU A 2 -22.46 44.11 -30.35
C LEU A 2 -21.57 43.97 -29.10
N ALA A 3 -21.45 45.02 -28.28
CA ALA A 3 -20.57 45.03 -27.10
C ALA A 3 -20.91 43.99 -26.01
N THR A 4 -22.17 43.58 -25.88
CA THR A 4 -22.57 42.57 -24.89
C THR A 4 -22.17 41.15 -25.31
N ALA A 5 -22.19 40.85 -26.61
CA ALA A 5 -21.84 39.52 -27.12
C ALA A 5 -20.34 39.21 -27.00
N GLU A 6 -19.46 40.22 -27.15
CA GLU A 6 -18.01 40.04 -26.94
C GLU A 6 -17.67 39.84 -25.46
N SER A 7 -18.39 40.50 -24.55
CA SER A 7 -18.17 40.36 -23.10
C SER A 7 -18.55 38.96 -22.59
N ASP A 8 -19.66 38.40 -23.08
CA ASP A 8 -20.09 37.04 -22.74
C ASP A 8 -19.10 35.98 -23.27
N SER A 9 -18.50 36.24 -24.43
CA SER A 9 -17.49 35.35 -25.05
C SER A 9 -16.18 35.30 -24.28
N VAL A 10 -15.80 36.39 -23.59
CA VAL A 10 -14.58 36.45 -22.76
C VAL A 10 -14.81 35.70 -21.44
N ALA A 11 -15.94 35.92 -20.78
CA ALA A 11 -16.27 35.24 -19.53
C ALA A 11 -16.36 33.71 -19.70
N LEU A 12 -16.87 33.23 -20.84
CA LEU A 12 -16.93 31.80 -21.15
C LEU A 12 -15.54 31.18 -21.37
N ARG A 13 -14.59 31.94 -21.94
CA ARG A 13 -13.18 31.51 -22.11
C ARG A 13 -12.43 31.47 -20.79
N GLU A 14 -12.69 32.41 -19.90
CA GLU A 14 -12.12 32.42 -18.55
C GLU A 14 -12.63 31.24 -17.72
N GLN A 15 -13.94 30.95 -17.77
CA GLN A 15 -14.52 29.78 -17.09
C GLN A 15 -13.98 28.45 -17.62
N THR A 16 -13.85 28.30 -18.94
CA THR A 16 -13.31 27.07 -19.53
C THR A 16 -11.83 26.87 -19.20
N THR A 17 -11.05 27.94 -19.08
CA THR A 17 -9.64 27.87 -18.66
C THR A 17 -9.52 27.44 -17.20
N ALA A 18 -10.34 27.99 -16.30
CA ALA A 18 -10.34 27.61 -14.89
C ALA A 18 -10.77 26.14 -14.66
N GLN A 19 -11.74 25.66 -15.44
CA GLN A 19 -12.17 24.27 -15.43
C GLN A 19 -11.07 23.32 -15.94
N ALA A 20 -10.37 23.70 -17.01
CA ALA A 20 -9.24 22.92 -17.54
C ALA A 20 -8.08 22.83 -16.54
N GLN A 21 -7.76 23.92 -15.83
CA GLN A 21 -6.73 23.93 -14.79
C GLN A 21 -7.09 23.03 -13.60
N SER A 22 -8.37 22.99 -13.21
CA SER A 22 -8.85 22.14 -12.12
C SER A 22 -8.79 20.64 -12.48
N LEU A 23 -9.10 20.29 -13.74
CA LEU A 23 -8.97 18.92 -14.25
C LEU A 23 -7.51 18.48 -14.31
N ALA A 24 -6.61 19.35 -14.79
CA ALA A 24 -5.18 19.05 -14.83
C ALA A 24 -4.59 18.81 -13.43
N ALA A 25 -5.02 19.59 -12.42
CA ALA A 25 -4.60 19.39 -11.04
C ALA A 25 -5.07 18.05 -10.45
N LEU A 26 -6.29 17.63 -10.76
CA LEU A 26 -6.81 16.31 -10.34
C LEU A 26 -6.07 15.15 -11.00
N GLN A 27 -5.73 15.28 -12.29
CA GLN A 27 -4.96 14.27 -13.02
C GLN A 27 -3.54 14.12 -12.46
N ALA A 28 -2.85 15.23 -12.23
CA ALA A 28 -1.52 15.20 -11.59
C ALA A 28 -1.56 14.58 -10.18
N GLY A 29 -2.64 14.80 -9.43
CA GLY A 29 -2.85 14.16 -8.13
C GLY A 29 -3.04 12.65 -8.20
N ALA A 30 -3.70 12.14 -9.23
CA ALA A 30 -3.88 10.69 -9.44
C ALA A 30 -2.56 10.01 -9.79
N GLU A 31 -1.76 10.59 -10.69
CA GLU A 31 -0.44 10.07 -11.07
C GLU A 31 0.53 10.04 -9.88
N ALA A 32 0.51 11.08 -9.03
CA ALA A 32 1.32 11.12 -7.82
C ALA A 32 0.90 10.06 -6.78
N LEU A 33 -0.39 9.72 -6.72
CA LEU A 33 -0.87 8.64 -5.85
C LEU A 33 -0.42 7.27 -6.37
N GLU A 34 -0.49 7.04 -7.68
CA GLU A 34 -0.02 5.81 -8.32
C GLU A 34 1.48 5.61 -8.12
N GLN A 35 2.30 6.67 -8.27
CA GLN A 35 3.73 6.60 -7.96
C GLN A 35 4.00 6.22 -6.51
N ARG A 36 3.25 6.77 -5.55
CA ARG A 36 3.41 6.42 -4.14
C ARG A 36 2.97 4.99 -3.84
N VAL A 37 1.95 4.48 -4.52
CA VAL A 37 1.54 3.08 -4.41
C VAL A 37 2.63 2.16 -4.98
N ALA A 38 3.17 2.49 -6.16
CA ALA A 38 4.26 1.73 -6.77
C ALA A 38 5.54 1.75 -5.91
N GLU A 39 5.89 2.88 -5.30
CA GLU A 39 7.02 2.98 -4.36
C GLU A 39 6.80 2.11 -3.11
N LEU A 40 5.57 2.06 -2.59
CA LEU A 40 5.22 1.17 -1.46
C LEU A 40 5.27 -0.31 -1.85
N GLU A 41 4.85 -0.65 -3.06
CA GLU A 41 4.94 -2.01 -3.60
C GLU A 41 6.41 -2.43 -3.80
N VAL A 42 7.23 -1.55 -4.40
CA VAL A 42 8.66 -1.79 -4.68
C VAL A 42 9.50 -1.82 -3.40
N ALA A 43 9.14 -1.04 -2.37
CA ALA A 43 9.80 -1.08 -1.06
C ALA A 43 9.48 -2.34 -0.23
N GLY A 44 8.80 -3.34 -0.83
CA GLY A 44 8.41 -4.55 -0.12
C GLY A 44 7.27 -4.28 0.85
N GLY A 45 6.27 -3.48 0.47
CA GLY A 45 5.16 -3.06 1.33
C GLY A 45 3.78 -3.39 0.76
N THR A 46 3.43 -4.68 0.70
CA THR A 46 1.99 -5.02 0.65
C THR A 46 1.46 -4.84 2.06
N ARG A 47 0.87 -3.68 2.33
CA ARG A 47 0.26 -3.38 3.64
C ARG A 47 -1.18 -3.87 3.65
N ILE A 48 -1.49 -4.73 4.61
CA ILE A 48 -2.84 -5.24 4.86
C ILE A 48 -3.67 -4.18 5.61
N GLY A 49 -2.99 -3.21 6.26
CA GLY A 49 -3.64 -2.20 7.09
C GLY A 49 -3.96 -2.70 8.50
N VAL A 50 -3.40 -3.84 8.88
CA VAL A 50 -3.37 -4.36 10.26
C VAL A 50 -1.92 -4.22 10.75
N PRO A 51 -1.64 -3.34 11.73
CA PRO A 51 -0.26 -3.00 12.11
C PRO A 51 0.62 -4.20 12.44
N GLU A 52 0.07 -5.20 13.14
CA GLU A 52 0.75 -6.42 13.55
C GLU A 52 1.12 -7.28 12.34
N CYS A 53 0.23 -7.37 11.34
CA CYS A 53 0.50 -8.11 10.10
C CYS A 53 1.51 -7.38 9.22
N ASP A 54 1.41 -6.05 9.12
CA ASP A 54 2.37 -5.25 8.36
C ASP A 54 3.79 -5.38 8.95
N ARG A 55 3.91 -5.43 10.29
CA ARG A 55 5.17 -5.71 10.98
C ARG A 55 5.68 -7.12 10.72
N TYR A 56 4.83 -8.13 10.81
CA TYR A 56 5.18 -9.52 10.48
C TYR A 56 5.74 -9.64 9.06
N ILE A 57 5.07 -9.03 8.06
CA ILE A 57 5.51 -9.07 6.66
C ILE A 57 6.90 -8.47 6.50
N ALA A 58 7.14 -7.30 7.10
CA ALA A 58 8.43 -6.64 7.03
C ALA A 58 9.55 -7.50 7.65
N GLU A 59 9.31 -8.05 8.84
CA GLU A 59 10.27 -8.92 9.54
C GLU A 59 10.52 -10.23 8.78
N PHE A 60 9.47 -10.84 8.22
CA PHE A 60 9.60 -12.07 7.46
C PHE A 60 10.32 -11.85 6.12
N ARG A 61 10.06 -10.73 5.42
CA ARG A 61 10.83 -10.34 4.21
C ARG A 61 12.31 -10.14 4.55
N ARG A 62 12.62 -9.42 5.64
CA ARG A 62 14.01 -9.27 6.12
C ARG A 62 14.65 -10.63 6.41
N CYS A 63 13.90 -11.53 7.04
CA CYS A 63 14.37 -12.88 7.32
C CYS A 63 14.71 -13.65 6.05
N ILE A 64 13.82 -13.60 5.06
CA ILE A 64 14.02 -14.25 3.77
C ILE A 64 15.28 -13.71 3.08
N GLU A 65 15.52 -12.39 3.12
CA GLU A 65 16.66 -11.78 2.45
C GLU A 65 17.99 -11.97 3.18
N GLY A 66 17.98 -12.07 4.51
CA GLY A 66 19.16 -12.26 5.33
C GLY A 66 19.36 -13.70 5.80
N PRO A 67 18.93 -14.01 7.04
CA PRO A 67 19.31 -15.24 7.77
C PRO A 67 18.74 -16.54 7.19
N MET A 68 17.70 -16.49 6.35
CA MET A 68 17.10 -17.69 5.78
C MET A 68 18.03 -18.36 4.76
N PRO A 69 18.19 -19.70 4.78
CA PRO A 69 18.96 -20.44 3.78
C PRO A 69 18.45 -20.19 2.36
N GLU A 70 19.35 -20.00 1.40
CA GLU A 70 19.01 -19.63 0.02
C GLU A 70 17.99 -20.58 -0.63
N ALA A 71 18.14 -21.88 -0.40
CA ALA A 71 17.24 -22.93 -0.90
C ALA A 71 15.79 -22.77 -0.43
N ALA A 72 15.55 -22.13 0.72
CA ALA A 72 14.21 -21.91 1.27
C ALA A 72 13.58 -20.58 0.85
N ARG A 73 14.39 -19.59 0.44
CA ARG A 73 13.94 -18.21 0.23
C ARG A 73 12.83 -18.06 -0.82
N ALA A 74 12.95 -18.79 -1.93
CA ALA A 74 11.97 -18.71 -3.01
C ALA A 74 10.60 -19.23 -2.56
N ALA A 75 10.55 -20.42 -1.95
CA ALA A 75 9.33 -21.00 -1.42
C ALA A 75 8.73 -20.15 -0.29
N SER A 76 9.55 -19.59 0.60
CA SER A 76 9.07 -18.73 1.68
C SER A 76 8.50 -17.40 1.19
N ARG A 77 9.07 -16.80 0.13
CA ARG A 77 8.47 -15.63 -0.54
C ARG A 77 7.10 -15.96 -1.10
N GLU A 78 6.98 -17.04 -1.86
CA GLU A 78 5.71 -17.44 -2.46
C GLU A 78 4.62 -17.72 -1.41
N ALA A 79 4.99 -18.41 -0.32
CA ALA A 79 4.10 -18.66 0.79
C ALA A 79 3.66 -17.38 1.51
N LEU A 80 4.57 -16.40 1.63
CA LEU A 80 4.26 -15.10 2.22
C LEU A 80 3.28 -14.33 1.34
N GLU A 81 3.54 -14.20 0.03
CA GLU A 81 2.65 -13.49 -0.89
C GLU A 81 1.24 -14.11 -0.90
N THR A 82 1.15 -15.44 -0.90
CA THR A 82 -0.14 -16.15 -0.83
C THR A 82 -0.89 -15.83 0.48
N SER A 83 -0.17 -15.72 1.59
CA SER A 83 -0.75 -15.37 2.89
C SER A 83 -1.26 -13.93 2.90
N ILE A 84 -0.47 -13.00 2.35
CA ILE A 84 -0.83 -11.59 2.21
C ILE A 84 -2.12 -11.44 1.41
N ASP A 85 -2.25 -12.11 0.26
CA ASP A 85 -3.46 -12.06 -0.56
C ASP A 85 -4.71 -12.55 0.18
N ALA A 86 -4.57 -13.59 1.00
CA ALA A 86 -5.66 -14.10 1.83
C ALA A 86 -6.01 -13.11 2.97
N TRP A 87 -5.00 -12.52 3.61
CA TRP A 87 -5.19 -11.58 4.71
C TRP A 87 -5.76 -10.24 4.24
N CYS A 88 -5.39 -9.74 3.07
CA CYS A 88 -6.03 -8.57 2.45
C CYS A 88 -7.54 -8.75 2.30
N LYS A 89 -7.98 -9.95 1.87
CA LYS A 89 -9.42 -10.27 1.74
C LYS A 89 -10.11 -10.31 3.11
N ALA A 90 -9.47 -10.91 4.11
CA ALA A 90 -10.01 -10.95 5.47
C ALA A 90 -10.08 -9.57 6.14
N ALA A 91 -9.08 -8.72 5.89
CA ALA A 91 -8.99 -7.36 6.42
C ALA A 91 -10.05 -6.39 5.86
N ALA A 92 -10.81 -6.80 4.84
CA ALA A 92 -11.95 -6.04 4.32
C ALA A 92 -13.07 -5.85 5.38
N SER A 93 -13.10 -6.68 6.43
CA SER A 93 -14.06 -6.58 7.53
C SER A 93 -13.37 -6.23 8.85
N GLU A 94 -14.09 -5.59 9.78
CA GLU A 94 -13.55 -5.24 11.10
C GLU A 94 -13.23 -6.47 11.95
N ALA A 95 -14.18 -7.42 12.04
CA ALA A 95 -13.94 -8.71 12.70
C ALA A 95 -12.75 -9.47 12.10
N GLY A 96 -12.56 -9.39 10.78
CA GLY A 96 -11.40 -9.99 10.11
C GLY A 96 -10.08 -9.31 10.49
N ARG A 97 -10.07 -7.97 10.61
CA ARG A 97 -8.89 -7.23 11.09
C ARG A 97 -8.52 -7.59 12.54
N GLU A 98 -9.51 -7.71 13.42
CA GLU A 98 -9.28 -8.12 14.83
C GLU A 98 -8.71 -9.53 14.93
N ALA A 99 -9.27 -10.48 14.16
CA ALA A 99 -8.76 -11.84 14.10
C ALA A 99 -7.33 -11.89 13.55
N LEU A 100 -7.05 -11.11 12.50
CA LEU A 100 -5.72 -10.99 11.90
C LEU A 100 -4.70 -10.39 12.87
N ALA A 101 -5.06 -9.37 13.65
CA ALA A 101 -4.16 -8.77 14.64
C ALA A 101 -3.66 -9.83 15.64
N THR A 102 -4.55 -10.69 16.13
CA THR A 102 -4.20 -11.80 17.03
C THR A 102 -3.30 -12.83 16.33
N ALA A 103 -3.66 -13.23 15.11
CA ALA A 103 -2.91 -14.24 14.36
C ALA A 103 -1.51 -13.77 13.98
N CYS A 104 -1.37 -12.53 13.50
CA CYS A 104 -0.10 -11.94 13.09
C CYS A 104 0.81 -11.66 14.28
N THR A 105 0.27 -11.37 15.46
CA THR A 105 1.06 -11.28 16.70
C THR A 105 1.75 -12.60 17.00
N ALA A 106 1.00 -13.71 17.02
CA ALA A 106 1.56 -15.04 17.25
C ALA A 106 2.56 -15.45 16.15
N ALA A 107 2.28 -15.08 14.89
CA ALA A 107 3.19 -15.35 13.77
C ALA A 107 4.49 -14.55 13.88
N LEU A 108 4.43 -13.30 14.37
CA LEU A 108 5.61 -12.45 14.58
C LEU A 108 6.55 -13.04 15.64
N GLU A 109 6.01 -13.57 16.73
CA GLU A 109 6.78 -14.29 17.75
C GLU A 109 7.50 -15.52 17.16
N ALA A 110 6.82 -16.27 16.30
CA ALA A 110 7.39 -17.43 15.61
C ALA A 110 8.51 -17.03 14.63
N VAL A 111 8.35 -15.92 13.91
CA VAL A 111 9.38 -15.39 13.00
C VAL A 111 10.62 -14.95 13.76
N GLY A 112 10.47 -14.27 14.90
CA GLY A 112 11.60 -13.91 15.76
C GLY A 112 12.44 -15.12 16.18
N SER A 113 11.79 -16.26 16.45
CA SER A 113 12.45 -17.51 16.84
C SER A 113 13.17 -18.21 15.69
N MET A 114 12.61 -18.16 14.46
CA MET A 114 13.17 -18.85 13.29
C MET A 114 14.27 -18.07 12.59
N CYS A 115 14.20 -16.73 12.64
CA CYS A 115 15.03 -15.85 11.81
C CYS A 115 16.26 -15.30 12.51
N GLY A 116 16.52 -15.68 13.77
CA GLY A 116 17.84 -15.50 14.39
C GLY A 116 18.37 -14.05 14.41
N SER A 117 17.65 -13.14 15.08
CA SER A 117 18.27 -11.94 15.68
C SER A 117 17.42 -11.54 16.87
N GLU A 118 17.99 -11.71 18.06
CA GLU A 118 17.37 -11.59 19.38
C GLU A 118 16.47 -10.35 19.55
N GLY A 119 15.27 -10.53 20.12
CA GLY A 119 14.45 -9.40 20.57
C GLY A 119 12.98 -9.67 20.88
N ALA A 120 12.64 -10.76 21.58
CA ALA A 120 11.45 -10.75 22.44
C ALA A 120 11.80 -9.96 23.72
N PRO A 121 10.98 -8.97 24.09
CA PRO A 121 10.10 -9.19 25.22
C PRO A 121 8.62 -9.21 24.83
#